data_AF-A0A7W6BAE6-F1
#
_entry.id   AF-A0A7W6BAE6-F1
#
_cell.length_a   1.000
_cell.length_b   1.000
_cell.length_c   1.000
_cell.angle_alpha   90.00
_cell.angle_beta   90.00
_cell.angle_gamma   90.00
#
_symmetry.space_group_name_H-M   'P 1'
#
loop_
_entity.id
_entity.type
_entity.pdbx_description
1 polymer ?
#
loop_
_entity_poly.entity_id
_entity_poly.type
_entity_poly.pdbx_seq_one_letter_code
_entity_poly.pdbx_strand_id
1 'polypeptide(L)'
;MEIRKLTEIPSDEFPLNYWRYNRLMDELRDAARGFERLGGMGWPGGKDLDKRLMSIWSDLHGVWETIQETERQLAALVQDED
;
A
#
# COMPACT_ATOMS: atom_id res chain seq x y z
N MET A 1 1.42 -7.20 -27.82
CA MET A 1 1.78 -7.80 -26.52
C MET A 1 0.67 -7.41 -25.56
N GLU A 2 -0.02 -8.35 -24.92
CA GLU A 2 -1.12 -8.00 -24.01
C GLU A 2 -0.54 -7.51 -22.67
N ILE A 3 -0.76 -6.23 -22.35
CA ILE A 3 -0.41 -5.67 -21.05
C ILE A 3 -1.57 -5.95 -20.10
N ARG A 4 -1.44 -6.97 -19.24
CA ARG A 4 -2.42 -7.24 -18.18
C ARG A 4 -2.35 -6.13 -17.13
N LYS A 5 -3.50 -5.65 -16.65
CA LYS A 5 -3.53 -4.74 -15.49
C LYS A 5 -3.17 -5.53 -14.23
N LEU A 6 -2.47 -4.93 -13.28
CA LEU A 6 -2.17 -5.59 -11.98
C LEU A 6 -3.45 -5.84 -11.17
N THR A 7 -4.53 -5.11 -11.45
CA THR A 7 -5.88 -5.41 -10.94
C THR A 7 -6.43 -6.76 -11.44
N GLU A 8 -5.87 -7.28 -12.52
CA GLU A 8 -6.25 -8.54 -13.17
C GLU A 8 -5.26 -9.66 -12.87
N ILE A 9 -4.13 -9.38 -12.18
CA ILE A 9 -3.19 -10.40 -11.75
C ILE A 9 -3.66 -11.01 -10.42
N PRO A 10 -3.90 -12.34 -10.39
CA PRO A 10 -4.26 -13.04 -9.16
C PRO A 10 -3.23 -12.81 -8.04
N SER A 11 -3.70 -12.78 -6.79
CA SER A 11 -2.88 -12.49 -5.58
C SER A 11 -1.78 -13.51 -5.32
N ASP A 12 -1.96 -14.68 -5.88
CA ASP A 12 -1.08 -15.84 -5.94
C ASP A 12 0.02 -15.70 -7.00
N GLU A 13 -0.14 -14.78 -7.96
CA GLU A 13 0.82 -14.51 -9.04
C GLU A 13 1.59 -13.18 -8.87
N PHE A 14 1.10 -12.24 -8.05
CA PHE A 14 1.79 -10.96 -7.80
C PHE A 14 1.97 -10.66 -6.29
N PRO A 15 3.19 -10.30 -5.83
CA PRO A 15 3.47 -10.09 -4.41
C PRO A 15 2.67 -8.96 -3.74
N LEU A 16 2.25 -7.95 -4.50
CA LEU A 16 1.48 -6.79 -4.01
C LEU A 16 0.41 -6.38 -5.04
N ASN A 17 -0.72 -7.09 -5.07
CA ASN A 17 -1.89 -6.68 -5.85
C ASN A 17 -2.83 -5.77 -5.04
N TYR A 18 -3.92 -5.31 -5.66
CA TYR A 18 -4.90 -4.42 -5.03
C TYR A 18 -5.41 -4.95 -3.68
N TRP A 19 -5.80 -6.23 -3.63
CA TRP A 19 -6.34 -6.84 -2.40
C TRP A 19 -5.30 -6.90 -1.29
N ARG A 20 -4.08 -7.33 -1.61
CA ARG A 20 -3.00 -7.45 -0.63
C ARG A 20 -2.52 -6.08 -0.15
N TYR A 21 -2.48 -5.10 -1.04
CA TYR A 21 -2.18 -3.71 -0.70
C TYR A 21 -3.20 -3.17 0.31
N ASN A 22 -4.50 -3.22 0.01
CA ASN A 22 -5.52 -2.69 0.94
C ASN A 22 -5.46 -3.38 2.31
N ARG A 23 -5.32 -4.70 2.32
CA ARG A 23 -5.19 -5.45 3.57
C ARG A 23 -3.98 -5.00 4.41
N LEU A 24 -2.80 -4.83 3.79
CA LEU A 24 -1.60 -4.37 4.49
C LEU A 24 -1.78 -2.94 5.03
N MET A 25 -2.41 -2.07 4.26
CA MET A 25 -2.67 -0.68 4.66
C MET A 25 -3.62 -0.60 5.86
N ASP A 26 -4.65 -1.44 5.90
CA ASP A 26 -5.57 -1.54 7.04
C ASP A 26 -4.87 -2.12 8.27
N GLU A 27 -4.12 -3.22 8.12
CA GLU A 27 -3.39 -3.86 9.22
C GLU A 27 -2.34 -2.91 9.84
N LEU A 28 -1.61 -2.15 9.02
CA LEU A 28 -0.64 -1.14 9.49
C LEU A 28 -1.32 0.00 10.26
N ARG A 29 -2.45 0.52 9.74
CA ARG A 29 -3.21 1.59 10.38
C ARG A 29 -3.80 1.14 11.71
N ASP A 30 -4.34 -0.06 11.77
CA ASP A 30 -4.93 -0.62 13.00
C ASP A 30 -3.86 -0.86 14.06
N ALA A 31 -2.69 -1.38 13.68
CA ALA A 31 -1.55 -1.53 14.58
C ALA A 31 -1.08 -0.17 15.13
N ALA A 32 -0.97 0.86 14.27
CA ALA A 32 -0.55 2.21 14.66
C ALA A 32 -1.49 2.81 15.72
N ARG A 33 -2.80 2.75 15.47
CA ARG A 33 -3.85 3.19 16.41
C ARG A 33 -3.84 2.39 17.72
N GLY A 34 -3.53 1.09 17.65
CA GLY A 34 -3.34 0.25 18.83
C GLY A 34 -2.24 0.80 19.74
N PHE A 35 -1.09 1.18 19.17
CA PHE A 35 0.02 1.76 19.94
C PHE A 35 -0.26 3.19 20.43
N GLU A 36 -0.95 4.02 19.64
CA GLU A 36 -1.42 5.34 20.10
C GLU A 36 -2.30 5.19 21.35
N ARG A 37 -3.26 4.26 21.32
CA ARG A 37 -4.14 3.95 22.46
C ARG A 37 -3.35 3.46 23.67
N LEU A 38 -2.38 2.57 23.49
CA LEU A 38 -1.49 2.12 24.58
C LEU A 38 -0.70 3.30 25.18
N GLY A 39 -0.23 4.22 24.35
CA GLY A 39 0.40 5.46 24.80
C GLY A 39 -0.54 6.31 25.66
N GLY A 40 -1.80 6.45 25.26
CA GLY A 40 -2.85 7.11 26.05
C GLY A 40 -3.15 6.44 27.39
N MET A 41 -2.83 5.15 27.54
CA MET A 41 -2.94 4.39 28.79
C MET A 41 -1.66 4.46 29.66
N GLY A 42 -0.65 5.22 29.25
CA GLY A 42 0.61 5.40 29.98
C GLY A 42 1.72 4.42 29.60
N TRP A 43 1.55 3.62 28.54
CA TRP A 43 2.64 2.77 28.04
C TRP A 43 3.72 3.63 27.35
N PRO A 44 4.99 3.54 27.78
CA PRO A 44 6.04 4.41 27.27
C PRO A 44 6.38 4.06 25.82
N GLY A 45 6.33 5.05 24.93
CA GLY A 45 6.73 4.91 23.52
C GLY A 45 5.59 4.58 22.56
N GLY A 46 4.33 4.51 23.01
CA GLY A 46 3.18 4.19 22.13
C GLY A 46 3.03 5.17 20.95
N LYS A 47 3.24 6.47 21.21
CA LYS A 47 3.23 7.51 20.17
C LYS A 47 4.37 7.39 19.16
N ASP A 48 5.55 6.93 19.60
CA ASP A 48 6.69 6.76 18.70
C ASP A 48 6.50 5.53 17.79
N LEU A 49 5.88 4.47 18.31
CA LEU A 49 5.51 3.29 17.54
C LEU A 49 4.42 3.59 16.51
N ASP A 50 3.36 4.32 16.90
CA ASP A 50 2.35 4.84 15.97
C ASP A 50 2.99 5.60 14.82
N LYS A 51 3.83 6.61 15.13
CA LYS A 51 4.53 7.41 14.12
C LYS A 51 5.37 6.56 13.17
N ARG A 52 6.09 5.55 13.68
CA ARG A 52 6.92 4.65 12.85
C ARG A 52 6.06 3.79 11.92
N LEU A 53 4.94 3.25 12.40
CA LEU A 53 4.02 2.46 11.58
C LEU A 53 3.33 3.31 10.52
N MET A 54 2.92 4.54 10.85
CA MET A 54 2.37 5.47 9.88
C MET A 54 3.40 5.93 8.83
N SER A 55 4.69 5.97 9.16
CA SER A 55 5.75 6.18 8.17
C SER A 55 5.83 5.01 7.18
N ILE A 56 5.81 3.76 7.67
CA ILE A 56 5.81 2.56 6.81
C ILE A 56 4.56 2.52 5.93
N TRP A 57 3.40 2.87 6.49
CA TRP A 57 2.14 3.02 5.74
C TRP A 57 2.29 4.02 4.60
N SER A 58 2.91 5.17 4.85
CA SER A 58 3.16 6.20 3.83
C SER A 58 4.12 5.72 2.74
N ASP A 59 5.19 5.02 3.12
CA ASP A 59 6.16 4.50 2.16
C ASP A 59 5.51 3.44 1.26
N LEU A 60 4.70 2.54 1.84
CA LEU A 60 3.95 1.54 1.07
C LEU A 60 2.91 2.19 0.14
N HIS A 61 2.27 3.29 0.58
CA HIS A 61 1.38 4.06 -0.27
C HIS A 61 2.12 4.61 -1.50
N GLY A 62 3.29 5.20 -1.32
CA GLY A 62 4.09 5.72 -2.44
C GLY A 62 4.55 4.64 -3.42
N VAL A 63 4.87 3.44 -2.92
CA VAL A 63 5.15 2.27 -3.79
C VAL A 63 3.91 1.92 -4.62
N TRP A 64 2.73 1.90 -4.02
CA TRP A 64 1.49 1.62 -4.72
C TRP A 64 1.14 2.69 -5.77
N GLU A 65 1.35 3.97 -5.46
CA GLU A 65 1.15 5.05 -6.44
C GLU A 65 2.09 4.92 -7.64
N THR A 66 3.35 4.56 -7.40
CA THR A 66 4.35 4.30 -8.47
C THR A 66 3.92 3.15 -9.37
N ILE A 67 3.38 2.09 -8.77
CA ILE A 67 2.81 0.96 -9.49
C ILE A 67 1.66 1.43 -10.41
N GLN A 68 0.68 2.15 -9.85
CA GLN A 68 -0.48 2.64 -10.62
C GLN A 68 -0.09 3.65 -11.72
N GLU A 69 0.92 4.47 -11.48
CA GLU A 69 1.42 5.40 -12.48
C GLU A 69 2.06 4.67 -13.66
N THR A 70 2.83 3.62 -13.38
CA THR A 70 3.41 2.76 -14.42
C THR A 70 2.32 2.11 -15.25
N GLU A 71 1.22 1.64 -14.63
CA GLU A 71 0.07 1.09 -15.35
C GLU A 71 -0.58 2.11 -16.29
N ARG A 72 -0.76 3.36 -15.83
CA ARG A 72 -1.33 4.45 -16.65
C ARG A 72 -0.46 4.76 -17.86
N GLN A 73 0.85 4.82 -17.67
CA GLN A 73 1.81 5.08 -18.75
C GLN A 73 1.78 3.97 -19.80
N LEU A 74 1.77 2.71 -19.37
CA LEU A 74 1.67 1.57 -20.28
C LEU A 74 0.35 1.57 -21.06
N ALA A 75 -0.78 1.91 -20.42
CA ALA A 75 -2.06 2.00 -21.09
C ALA A 75 -2.11 3.12 -22.14
N ALA A 76 -1.46 4.26 -21.87
CA ALA A 76 -1.37 5.36 -22.83
C ALA A 76 -0.54 4.97 -24.07
N LEU A 77 0.57 4.26 -23.89
CA LEU A 77 1.41 3.79 -25.01
C LEU A 77 0.67 2.83 -25.94
N VAL A 78 -0.18 1.95 -25.40
CA VAL A 78 -1.00 1.02 -26.21
C VAL A 78 -2.07 1.77 -27.01
N GLN A 79 -2.63 2.86 -26.47
CA GLN A 79 -3.66 3.66 -27.16
C GLN A 79 -3.10 4.48 -28.33
N ASP A 80 -1.81 4.82 -28.31
CA ASP A 80 -1.16 5.58 -29.38
C ASP A 80 -0.70 4.68 -30.56
N GLU A 81 -0.71 3.35 -30.39
CA GLU A 81 -0.33 2.37 -31.43
C GLU A 81 -1.52 1.86 -32.28
N ASP A 82 -2.76 2.20 -31.92
CA ASP A 82 -4.02 1.87 -32.62
C ASP A 82 -4.54 3.04 -33.49
#